data_AF-A0A0N1F4V6-F1
#
_entry.id   AF-A0A0N1F4V6-F1
#
_cell.length_a   1.000
_cell.length_b   1.000
_cell.length_c   1.000
_cell.angle_alpha   90.00
_cell.angle_beta   90.00
_cell.angle_gamma   90.00
#
_symmetry.space_group_name_H-M   'P 1'
#
loop_
_entity.id
_entity.type
_entity.pdbx_description
1 polymer ?
#
loop_
_entity_poly.entity_id
_entity_poly.type
_entity_poly.pdbx_seq_one_letter_code
_entity_poly.pdbx_strand_id
1 'polypeptide(L)'
;MVCREEFFGLELEDVVIDKGPRHIWVQPNSLGLLRNDQSERQLTLHPELLRLGLFDYVEALKAIKEPRLFPELVSPSSKSPLGDRSYDEWSPPNEARLRAARAASFLQQRAQAEVRHV
;
A
#
# COMPACT_ATOMS: atom_id res chain seq x y z
N MET A 1 -11.81 -6.81 13.45
CA MET A 1 -11.05 -5.61 12.99
C MET A 1 -9.66 -6.10 12.64
N VAL A 2 -9.18 -5.84 11.42
CA VAL A 2 -7.85 -6.25 10.97
C VAL A 2 -6.81 -5.42 11.72
N CYS A 3 -5.78 -6.06 12.29
CA CYS A 3 -4.69 -5.33 12.93
C CYS A 3 -3.85 -4.65 11.84
N ARG A 4 -3.33 -3.45 12.12
CA ARG A 4 -2.58 -2.63 11.16
C ARG A 4 -1.51 -3.48 10.48
N GLU A 5 -0.69 -4.17 11.26
CA GLU A 5 0.46 -4.96 10.83
C GLU A 5 0.09 -6.12 9.88
N GLU A 6 -1.14 -6.65 9.95
CA GLU A 6 -1.59 -7.75 9.08
C GLU A 6 -1.78 -7.28 7.64
N PHE A 7 -2.17 -6.01 7.41
CA PHE A 7 -2.33 -5.47 6.06
C PHE A 7 -1.00 -5.36 5.31
N PHE A 8 0.09 -5.10 6.02
CA PHE A 8 1.43 -4.90 5.43
C PHE A 8 2.11 -6.23 5.07
N GLY A 9 1.62 -7.34 5.63
CA GLY A 9 2.10 -8.67 5.35
C GLY A 9 1.40 -9.35 4.17
N LEU A 10 0.35 -8.76 3.59
CA LEU A 10 -0.41 -9.38 2.52
C LEU A 10 0.45 -9.58 1.26
N GLU A 11 0.36 -10.76 0.68
CA GLU A 11 0.94 -11.09 -0.61
C GLU A 11 -0.10 -10.96 -1.72
N LEU A 12 0.35 -10.89 -2.98
CA LEU A 12 -0.57 -10.87 -4.11
C LEU A 12 -1.44 -12.13 -4.21
N GLU A 13 -0.92 -13.26 -3.73
CA GLU A 13 -1.61 -14.55 -3.72
C GLU A 13 -2.78 -14.59 -2.73
N ASP A 14 -2.75 -13.72 -1.72
CA ASP A 14 -3.81 -13.61 -0.71
C ASP A 14 -5.08 -12.93 -1.29
N VAL A 15 -5.01 -12.32 -2.47
CA VAL A 15 -6.16 -11.68 -3.13
C VAL A 15 -6.86 -12.67 -4.08
N VAL A 16 -8.02 -13.17 -3.65
CA VAL A 16 -8.80 -14.15 -4.40
C VAL A 16 -9.94 -13.48 -5.16
N ILE A 17 -9.88 -13.53 -6.49
CA ILE A 17 -10.84 -12.85 -7.38
C ILE A 17 -11.64 -13.82 -8.24
N ASP A 18 -11.05 -14.95 -8.64
CA ASP A 18 -11.61 -15.82 -9.68
C ASP A 18 -12.36 -17.06 -9.14
N LYS A 19 -12.16 -17.43 -7.87
CA LYS A 19 -12.66 -18.69 -7.27
C LYS A 19 -13.81 -18.47 -6.29
N GLY A 20 -14.89 -17.82 -6.73
CA GLY A 20 -16.10 -17.60 -5.91
C GLY A 20 -16.23 -16.18 -5.35
N PRO A 21 -16.80 -15.98 -4.14
CA PRO A 21 -16.91 -14.66 -3.53
C PRO A 21 -15.53 -14.03 -3.38
N ARG A 22 -15.35 -12.82 -3.92
CA ARG A 22 -14.06 -12.13 -3.91
C ARG A 22 -13.67 -11.82 -2.47
N HIS A 23 -12.45 -12.17 -2.08
CA HIS A 23 -11.99 -11.96 -0.72
C HIS A 23 -10.47 -11.81 -0.65
N ILE A 24 -10.00 -11.22 0.45
CA ILE A 24 -8.61 -11.29 0.88
C ILE A 24 -8.52 -12.41 1.90
N TRP A 25 -7.61 -13.36 1.67
CA TRP A 25 -7.32 -14.41 2.62
C TRP A 25 -6.18 -13.97 3.53
N VAL A 26 -6.51 -13.66 4.79
CA VAL A 26 -5.50 -13.36 5.79
C VAL A 26 -5.06 -14.68 6.39
N GLN A 27 -3.88 -15.18 5.98
CA GLN A 27 -3.32 -16.47 6.43
C GLN A 27 -1.80 -16.37 6.61
N PRO A 28 -1.17 -17.29 7.37
CA PRO A 28 0.27 -17.28 7.54
C PRO A 28 0.95 -17.47 6.19
N ASN A 29 1.67 -16.47 5.72
CA ASN A 29 2.36 -16.48 4.44
C ASN A 29 3.88 -16.37 4.62
N SER A 30 4.62 -16.30 3.52
CA SER A 30 6.09 -16.28 3.56
C SER A 30 6.65 -15.05 4.29
N LEU A 31 5.85 -14.00 4.43
CA LEU A 31 6.17 -12.76 5.13
C LEU A 31 5.80 -12.78 6.63
N GLY A 32 5.05 -13.79 7.10
CA GLY A 32 5.00 -14.20 8.51
C GLY A 32 4.28 -13.27 9.50
N LEU A 33 3.21 -12.60 9.10
CA LEU A 33 2.57 -11.54 9.93
C LEU A 33 1.16 -11.88 10.43
N LEU A 34 0.98 -13.09 10.96
CA LEU A 34 -0.17 -13.39 11.81
C LEU A 34 0.26 -13.56 13.25
N ARG A 35 -0.34 -12.75 14.12
CA ARG A 35 -0.01 -12.69 15.54
C ARG A 35 -0.45 -13.97 16.29
N ASN A 36 -1.40 -14.73 15.74
CA ASN A 36 -1.86 -16.01 16.27
C ASN A 36 -2.69 -16.79 15.21
N ASP A 37 -2.82 -18.11 15.38
CA ASP A 37 -3.58 -19.00 14.48
C ASP A 37 -5.07 -18.62 14.38
N GLN A 38 -5.62 -17.96 15.41
CA GLN A 38 -7.00 -17.49 15.44
C GLN A 38 -7.27 -16.27 14.54
N SER A 39 -6.22 -15.65 14.00
CA SER A 39 -6.37 -14.49 13.12
C SER A 39 -6.51 -14.87 11.64
N GLU A 40 -6.42 -16.17 11.30
CA GLU A 40 -6.73 -16.64 9.95
C GLU A 40 -8.20 -16.40 9.61
N ARG A 41 -8.47 -15.75 8.47
CA ARG A 41 -9.83 -15.41 8.05
C ARG A 41 -9.91 -15.00 6.60
N GLN A 42 -11.12 -15.08 6.04
CA GLN A 42 -11.45 -14.54 4.73
C GLN A 42 -12.21 -13.22 4.88
N LEU A 43 -11.71 -12.16 4.24
CA LEU A 43 -12.30 -10.83 4.25
C LEU A 43 -12.96 -10.56 2.90
N THR A 44 -14.29 -10.55 2.87
CA THR A 44 -15.04 -10.30 1.63
C THR A 44 -14.70 -8.93 1.06
N LEU A 45 -14.37 -8.90 -0.23
CA LEU A 45 -14.10 -7.68 -0.98
C LEU A 45 -15.41 -7.09 -1.50
N HIS A 46 -15.69 -5.86 -1.10
CA HIS A 46 -16.81 -5.12 -1.63
C HIS A 46 -16.56 -4.73 -3.11
N PRO A 47 -17.56 -4.77 -4.00
CA PRO A 47 -17.38 -4.43 -5.41
C PRO A 47 -16.78 -3.04 -5.68
N GLU A 48 -17.00 -2.09 -4.77
CA GLU A 48 -16.39 -0.75 -4.85
C GLU A 48 -14.86 -0.77 -4.86
N LEU A 49 -14.21 -1.73 -4.19
CA LEU A 49 -12.75 -1.85 -4.22
C LEU A 49 -12.24 -2.21 -5.62
N LEU A 50 -13.04 -2.97 -6.39
CA LEU A 50 -12.73 -3.25 -7.79
C LEU A 50 -12.89 -2.00 -8.65
N ARG A 51 -13.96 -1.22 -8.40
CA ARG A 51 -14.19 0.05 -9.10
C ARG A 51 -13.07 1.06 -8.84
N LEU A 52 -12.47 1.03 -7.65
CA LEU A 52 -11.32 1.86 -7.30
C LEU A 52 -10.00 1.37 -7.92
N GLY A 53 -10.02 0.26 -8.67
CA GLY A 53 -8.85 -0.24 -9.40
C GLY A 53 -7.97 -1.19 -8.61
N LEU A 54 -8.46 -1.82 -7.52
CA LEU A 54 -7.68 -2.81 -6.77
C LEU A 54 -7.19 -3.96 -7.66
N PHE A 55 -8.00 -4.39 -8.63
CA PHE A 55 -7.61 -5.46 -9.54
C PHE A 55 -6.48 -5.03 -10.49
N ASP A 56 -6.63 -3.84 -11.09
CA ASP A 56 -5.63 -3.30 -12.01
C ASP A 56 -4.29 -3.11 -11.29
N TYR A 57 -4.34 -2.71 -10.02
CA TYR A 57 -3.17 -2.60 -9.15
C TYR A 57 -2.50 -3.96 -8.91
N VAL A 58 -3.27 -5.00 -8.55
CA VAL A 58 -2.75 -6.36 -8.34
C VAL A 58 -2.10 -6.91 -9.63
N GLU A 59 -2.75 -6.74 -10.78
CA GLU A 59 -2.21 -7.21 -12.06
C GLU A 59 -0.94 -6.47 -12.46
N ALA A 60 -0.87 -5.16 -12.20
CA ALA A 60 0.36 -4.38 -12.42
C ALA A 60 1.52 -4.88 -11.54
N LEU A 61 1.26 -5.24 -10.28
CA LEU A 61 2.27 -5.80 -9.38
C LEU A 61 2.70 -7.21 -9.81
N LYS A 62 1.77 -8.06 -10.27
CA LYS A 62 2.11 -9.38 -10.83
C LYS A 62 3.01 -9.25 -12.06
N ALA A 63 2.75 -8.28 -12.92
CA ALA A 63 3.55 -8.04 -14.12
C ALA A 63 5.02 -7.72 -13.79
N ILE A 64 5.29 -7.03 -12.68
CA ILE A 64 6.65 -6.72 -12.20
C ILE A 64 7.22 -7.77 -11.25
N LYS A 65 6.49 -8.87 -10.99
CA LYS A 65 6.85 -9.96 -10.06
C LYS A 65 7.11 -9.49 -8.62
N GLU A 66 6.41 -8.45 -8.19
CA GLU A 66 6.44 -8.03 -6.79
C GLU A 66 5.59 -9.02 -5.96
N PRO A 67 6.12 -9.68 -4.92
CA PRO A 67 5.34 -10.63 -4.13
C PRO A 67 4.34 -9.94 -3.18
N ARG A 68 4.62 -8.70 -2.74
CA ARG A 68 3.82 -7.99 -1.73
C ARG A 68 2.64 -7.28 -2.37
N LEU A 69 1.52 -7.25 -1.65
CA LEU A 69 0.37 -6.45 -2.05
C LEU A 69 0.61 -4.95 -1.88
N PHE A 70 1.36 -4.54 -0.84
CA PHE A 70 1.69 -3.14 -0.59
C PHE A 70 3.19 -2.95 -0.36
N PRO A 71 4.02 -3.09 -1.41
CA PRO A 71 5.48 -3.02 -1.30
C PRO A 71 6.01 -1.70 -0.73
N GLU A 72 5.35 -0.59 -1.04
CA GLU A 72 5.71 0.76 -0.60
C GLU A 72 5.54 0.97 0.91
N LEU A 73 4.74 0.13 1.55
CA LEU A 73 4.42 0.25 2.95
C LEU A 73 5.42 -0.47 3.86
N VAL A 74 6.43 -1.11 3.28
CA VAL A 74 7.45 -1.88 4.00
C VAL A 74 8.72 -1.06 4.13
N SER A 75 9.20 -0.87 5.36
CA SER A 75 10.46 -0.17 5.63
C SER A 75 11.66 -1.00 5.15
N PRO A 76 12.52 -0.48 4.26
CA PRO A 76 13.72 -1.20 3.80
C PRO A 76 14.78 -1.43 4.89
N SER A 77 14.73 -0.70 6.02
CA SER A 77 15.90 -0.57 6.90
C SER A 77 15.65 -0.58 8.40
N SER A 78 14.48 -0.97 8.91
CA SER A 78 14.27 -0.94 10.37
C SER A 78 13.61 -2.19 10.91
N LYS A 79 14.09 -2.62 12.09
CA LYS A 79 13.43 -3.57 13.00
C LYS A 79 12.09 -3.04 13.56
N SER A 80 11.53 -1.97 12.98
CA SER A 80 10.24 -1.44 13.41
C SER A 80 9.12 -2.37 12.94
N PRO A 81 8.02 -2.47 13.71
CA PRO A 81 6.81 -3.14 13.23
C PRO A 81 6.41 -2.59 11.86
N LEU A 82 5.98 -3.45 10.94
CA LEU A 82 5.49 -3.00 9.64
C LEU A 82 4.35 -1.99 9.84
N GLY A 83 4.40 -0.87 9.09
CA GLY A 83 3.39 0.20 9.14
C GLY A 83 3.59 1.31 10.15
N ASP A 84 4.64 1.25 10.98
CA ASP A 84 4.96 2.32 11.94
C ASP A 84 5.37 3.63 11.22
N ARG A 85 6.16 3.53 10.15
CA ARG A 85 6.60 4.69 9.34
C ARG A 85 5.45 5.40 8.61
N SER A 86 4.53 4.64 8.03
CA SER A 86 3.41 5.19 7.25
C SER A 86 2.44 5.98 8.14
N TYR A 87 2.28 5.54 9.39
CA TYR A 87 1.46 6.23 10.38
C TYR A 87 2.07 7.58 10.80
N ASP A 88 3.38 7.63 11.02
CA ASP A 88 4.08 8.87 11.35
C ASP A 88 4.06 9.85 10.16
N GLU A 89 4.26 9.38 8.94
CA GLU A 89 4.31 10.24 7.74
C GLU A 89 2.95 10.90 7.41
N TRP A 90 1.83 10.25 7.72
CA TRP A 90 0.49 10.80 7.52
C TRP A 90 -0.09 11.49 8.76
N SER A 91 0.71 11.63 9.83
CA SER A 91 0.34 12.42 11.00
C SER A 91 0.25 13.91 10.61
N PRO A 92 -0.72 14.67 11.17
CA PRO A 92 -0.99 16.06 10.77
C PRO A 92 0.22 17.01 10.70
N PRO A 93 1.28 16.89 11.52
CA PRO A 93 2.48 17.72 11.37
C PRO A 93 3.21 17.52 10.03
N ASN A 94 3.12 16.33 9.45
CA ASN A 94 3.86 15.93 8.25
C ASN A 94 3.08 16.20 6.95
N GLU A 95 1.74 16.19 6.99
CA GLU A 95 0.90 16.55 5.83
C GLU A 95 1.14 18.00 5.37
N ALA A 96 1.28 18.92 6.33
CA ALA A 96 1.61 20.32 6.04
C ALA A 96 2.97 20.47 5.35
N ARG A 97 3.96 19.69 5.80
CA ARG A 97 5.31 19.64 5.19
C ARG A 97 5.28 19.07 3.77
N LEU A 98 4.51 18.01 3.53
CA LEU A 98 4.35 17.39 2.21
C LEU A 98 3.63 18.32 1.22
N ARG A 99 2.61 19.07 1.67
CA ARG A 99 1.95 20.10 0.84
C ARG A 99 2.89 21.25 0.49
N ALA A 100 3.69 21.71 1.45
CA ALA A 100 4.70 22.74 1.19
C ALA A 100 5.76 22.28 0.18
N ALA A 101 6.23 21.03 0.30
CA ALA A 101 7.20 20.44 -0.63
C ALA A 101 6.63 20.30 -2.05
N ARG A 102 5.36 19.88 -2.20
CA ARG A 102 4.67 19.81 -3.49
C ARG A 102 4.42 21.18 -4.11
N ALA A 103 4.14 22.21 -3.31
CA ALA A 103 4.00 23.58 -3.81
C ALA A 103 5.35 24.13 -4.31
N ALA A 104 6.44 23.86 -3.59
CA ALA A 104 7.79 24.28 -3.97
C ALA A 104 8.25 23.61 -5.28
N SER A 105 8.00 22.31 -5.46
CA SER A 105 8.36 21.60 -6.69
C SER A 105 7.56 22.10 -7.90
N PHE A 106 6.31 22.50 -7.71
CA PHE A 106 5.47 23.07 -8.77
C PHE A 106 5.96 24.45 -9.23
N LEU A 107 6.41 25.30 -8.29
CA LEU A 107 7.00 26.60 -8.60
C LEU A 107 8.34 26.47 -9.32
N GLN A 108 9.15 25.49 -8.94
CA GLN A 108 10.43 25.22 -9.60
C GLN A 108 10.23 24.72 -11.04
N GLN A 109 9.21 23.89 -11.29
CA GLN A 109 8.86 23.46 -12.65
C GLN A 109 8.35 24.61 -13.52
N ARG A 110 7.57 25.54 -12.95
CA ARG A 110 7.14 26.76 -13.67
C ARG A 110 8.30 27.68 -14.02
N ALA A 111 9.22 27.91 -13.08
CA ALA A 111 10.41 28.70 -13.34
C ALA A 111 11.32 28.07 -14.43
N GLN A 112 11.44 26.74 -14.47
CA GLN A 112 12.20 26.06 -15.52
C GLN A 112 11.50 26.03 -16.89
N ALA A 113 10.16 26.11 -16.92
CA ALA A 113 9.40 26.20 -18.15
C ALA A 113 9.51 27.59 -18.80
N GLU A 114 9.61 28.66 -18.02
CA GLU A 114 9.77 30.04 -18.51
C GLU A 114 11.18 30.30 -19.10
N VAL A 115 12.21 29.62 -18.61
CA VAL A 115 13.60 29.77 -19.08
C VAL A 115 13.87 29.07 -20.43
N ARG A 116 12.98 28.16 -20.89
CA ARG A 116 13.15 27.41 -22.16
C ARG A 116 12.58 28.10 -23.40
N HIS A 117 11.99 29.29 -23.26
CA HIS A 117 11.33 30.02 -24.37
C HIS A 117 12.02 31.34 -24.77
N VAL A 118 13.29 31.54 -24.40
CA VAL A 118 14.14 32.65 -24.88
C VAL A 118 15.32 32.08 -25.65
#